data_AF-A0A919EQ87-F1
#
_entry.id   AF-A0A919EQ87-F1
#
_cell.length_a   1.000
_cell.length_b   1.000
_cell.length_c   1.000
_cell.angle_alpha   90.00
_cell.angle_beta   90.00
_cell.angle_gamma   90.00
#
_symmetry.space_group_name_H-M   'P 1'
#
loop_
_entity.id
_entity.type
_entity.pdbx_description
1 polymer ?
#
loop_
_entity_poly.entity_id
_entity_poly.type
_entity_poly.pdbx_seq_one_letter_code
_entity_poly.pdbx_strand_id
1 'polypeptide(L)' 'MLGRRVHVTGPARLKLGAELKKAYTAGASIRTLAHGCGRSYGFVHRLLTEAGTTLRTRGGDTRRHAAR' A
#
# COMPACT_ATOMS: atom_id res chain seq x y z
N MET A 1 7.08 8.89 19.71
CA MET A 1 5.95 9.18 18.79
C MET A 1 6.51 9.86 17.54
N LEU A 2 6.64 9.16 16.41
CA LEU A 2 7.13 9.77 15.17
C LEU A 2 5.98 10.38 14.39
N GLY A 3 5.60 11.60 14.80
CA GLY A 3 4.79 12.51 14.01
C GLY A 3 5.62 13.11 12.89
N ARG A 4 5.86 12.37 11.80
CA ARG A 4 6.24 12.98 10.51
C ARG A 4 6.04 11.98 9.38
N ARG A 5 5.23 12.34 8.40
CA ARG A 5 5.13 11.62 7.13
C ARG A 5 6.52 11.62 6.49
N VAL A 6 7.23 10.49 6.54
CA VAL A 6 8.52 10.34 5.86
C VAL A 6 8.23 10.15 4.37
N HIS A 7 8.67 11.10 3.55
CA HIS A 7 8.52 11.02 2.10
C HIS A 7 9.45 9.94 1.57
N VAL A 8 8.90 8.81 1.13
CA VAL A 8 9.66 7.78 0.43
C VAL A 8 9.75 8.20 -1.04
N THR A 9 10.93 8.65 -1.47
CA THR A 9 11.16 9.19 -2.82
C THR A 9 11.86 8.20 -3.76
N GLY A 10 11.57 8.35 -5.06
CA GLY A 10 12.23 7.72 -6.20
C GLY A 10 12.63 6.24 -6.04
N PRO A 11 13.93 5.93 -5.89
CA PRO A 11 14.43 4.55 -5.88
C PRO A 11 13.99 3.75 -4.65
N ALA A 12 13.85 4.39 -3.50
CA ALA A 12 13.35 3.73 -2.29
C ALA A 12 11.90 3.31 -2.47
N ARG A 13 11.11 4.11 -3.19
CA ARG A 13 9.71 3.81 -3.50
C ARG A 13 9.61 2.58 -4.42
N LEU A 14 10.44 2.51 -5.47
CA LEU A 14 10.46 1.37 -6.38
C LEU A 14 10.85 0.06 -5.67
N LYS A 15 11.89 0.08 -4.83
CA LYS A 15 12.29 -1.09 -4.03
C LYS A 15 11.16 -1.55 -3.10
N LEU A 16 10.58 -0.61 -2.36
CA LEU A 16 9.51 -0.91 -1.41
C LEU A 16 8.27 -1.47 -2.13
N GLY A 17 7.93 -0.93 -3.31
CA GLY A 17 6.84 -1.43 -4.13
C GLY A 17 7.06 -2.84 -4.65
N ALA A 18 8.29 -3.17 -5.07
CA ALA A 18 8.65 -4.52 -5.49
C ALA A 18 8.58 -5.53 -4.32
N GLU A 19 9.04 -5.16 -3.13
CA GLU A 19 8.91 -6.00 -1.93
C GLU A 19 7.46 -6.21 -1.51
N LEU A 20 6.67 -5.14 -1.48
CA LEU A 20 5.24 -5.21 -1.19
C LEU A 20 4.50 -6.07 -2.21
N LYS A 21 4.87 -5.98 -3.49
CA LYS A 21 4.30 -6.82 -4.55
C LYS A 21 4.60 -8.30 -4.29
N LYS A 22 5.85 -8.66 -3.97
CA LYS A 22 6.21 -10.05 -3.61
C LYS A 22 5.38 -10.57 -2.44
N ALA A 23 5.30 -9.79 -1.37
CA ALA A 23 4.53 -10.19 -0.18
C ALA A 23 3.02 -10.28 -0.48
N TYR A 24 2.49 -9.38 -1.31
CA TYR A 24 1.10 -9.43 -1.77
C TYR A 24 0.83 -10.68 -2.63
N THR A 25 1.73 -11.02 -3.55
CA THR A 25 1.62 -12.24 -4.38
C THR A 25 1.74 -13.51 -3.55
N ALA A 26 2.43 -13.47 -2.41
CA ALA A 26 2.47 -14.57 -1.45
C ALA A 26 1.17 -14.75 -0.64
N GLY A 27 0.16 -13.89 -0.85
CA GLY A 27 -1.15 -13.96 -0.19
C GLY A 27 -1.33 -12.99 0.97
N ALA A 28 -0.34 -12.13 1.26
CA ALA A 28 -0.50 -11.12 2.31
C ALA A 28 -1.54 -10.06 1.92
N SER A 29 -2.35 -9.65 2.89
CA SER A 29 -3.32 -8.57 2.69
C SER A 29 -2.63 -7.20 2.73
N ILE A 30 -3.16 -6.22 1.98
CA ILE A 30 -2.66 -4.82 1.99
C ILE A 30 -2.58 -4.26 3.42
N ARG A 31 -3.52 -4.65 4.30
CA ARG A 31 -3.54 -4.20 5.70
C ARG A 31 -2.40 -4.80 6.53
N THR A 32 -2.08 -6.08 6.30
CA THR A 32 -0.94 -6.75 6.92
C THR A 32 0.37 -6.10 6.47
N LEU A 33 0.49 -5.80 5.17
CA LEU A 33 1.65 -5.11 4.62
C LEU A 33 1.80 -3.69 5.19
N ALA A 34 0.71 -2.95 5.31
CA ALA A 34 0.68 -1.63 5.92
C ALA A 34 1.14 -1.66 7.39
N HIS A 35 0.65 -2.62 8.17
CA HIS A 35 1.10 -2.82 9.55
C HIS A 35 2.59 -3.20 9.64
N GLY A 36 3.04 -4.15 8.81
CA GLY A 36 4.43 -4.60 8.81
C GLY A 36 5.42 -3.51 8.41
N CYS A 37 5.05 -2.64 7.48
CA CYS A 37 5.88 -1.50 7.08
C CYS A 37 5.69 -0.25 7.95
N GLY A 38 4.76 -0.26 8.91
CA GLY A 38 4.38 0.93 9.69
C GLY A 38 3.85 2.07 8.81
N ARG A 39 3.23 1.74 7.68
CA ARG A 39 2.71 2.71 6.69
C ARG A 39 1.20 2.65 6.59
N SER A 40 0.61 3.70 6.04
CA SER A 40 -0.83 3.75 5.84
C SER A 40 -1.27 2.82 4.71
N TYR A 41 -2.49 2.29 4.82
CA TYR A 41 -3.14 1.51 3.78
C TYR A 41 -3.10 2.23 2.42
N GLY A 42 -3.47 3.51 2.37
CA GLY A 42 -3.48 4.29 1.13
C GLY A 42 -2.09 4.45 0.51
N PHE A 43 -1.03 4.51 1.32
CA PHE A 43 0.35 4.53 0.82
C PHE A 43 0.72 3.21 0.15
N VAL A 44 0.44 2.08 0.81
CA VAL A 44 0.70 0.74 0.27
C VAL A 44 -0.15 0.47 -0.97
N HIS A 45 -1.42 0.86 -0.95
CA HIS A 45 -2.33 0.72 -2.09
C HIS A 45 -1.80 1.48 -3.31
N ARG A 46 -1.48 2.77 -3.14
CA ARG A 46 -0.91 3.59 -4.23
C ARG A 46 0.39 3.00 -4.76
N LEU A 47 1.23 2.48 -3.88
CA LEU A 47 2.52 1.90 -4.24
C LEU A 47 2.37 0.57 -5.01
N LEU A 48 1.42 -0.27 -4.63
CA LEU A 48 1.09 -1.50 -5.36
C LEU A 48 0.49 -1.17 -6.74
N THR A 49 -0.37 -0.15 -6.83
CA THR A 49 -0.93 0.34 -8.09
C THR A 49 0.17 0.90 -9.00
N GLU A 50 1.07 1.73 -8.49
CA GLU A 50 2.22 2.27 -9.24
C GLU A 50 3.20 1.15 -9.66
N ALA A 51 3.33 0.09 -8.88
CA ALA A 51 4.10 -1.11 -9.24
C ALA A 51 3.38 -2.05 -10.24
N GLY A 52 2.23 -1.63 -10.78
CA GLY A 52 1.44 -2.38 -11.75
C GLY A 52 0.89 -3.70 -11.19
N THR A 53 0.61 -3.75 -9.88
CA THR A 53 0.04 -4.95 -9.25
C THR A 53 -1.47 -4.94 -9.42
N THR A 54 -2.03 -6.01 -9.99
CA THR A 54 -3.47 -6.21 -10.03
C THR A 54 -3.96 -6.50 -8.63
N LEU A 55 -4.48 -5.47 -7.97
CA LEU A 55 -5.08 -5.60 -6.66
C LEU A 55 -6.33 -6.45 -6.79
N ARG A 56 -6.35 -7.59 -6.10
CA ARG A 56 -7.55 -8.41 -5.91
C ARG A 56 -8.60 -7.50 -5.31
N THR A 57 -9.66 -7.27 -6.07
CA THR A 57 -10.86 -6.59 -5.59
C THR A 57 -11.31 -7.31 -4.34
N ARG A 58 -11.26 -6.61 -3.19
CA ARG A 58 -11.98 -7.10 -2.01
C ARG A 58 -13.45 -7.06 -2.42
N GLY A 59 -14.09 -8.22 -2.50
CA GLY A 59 -15.53 -8.27 -2.74
C GLY A 59 -16.23 -7.39 -1.71
N GLY A 60 -16.85 -6.31 -2.16
CA GLY A 60 -17.61 -5.40 -1.31
C GLY A 60 -17.18 -3.94 -1.41
N ASP A 61 -17.94 -3.20 -2.20
CA ASP A 61 -18.22 -1.78 -2.10
C ASP A 61 -17.78 -1.13 -0.77
N THR A 62 -16.60 -0.50 -0.75
CA THR A 62 -16.29 0.49 0.29
C THR A 62 -16.54 1.86 -0.30
N ARG A 63 -17.83 2.20 -0.28
CA ARG A 63 -18.46 3.48 -0.60
C ARG A 63 -17.52 4.68 -0.62
N ARG A 64 -17.71 5.48 -1.67
CA ARG A 64 -17.42 6.92 -1.71
C ARG A 64 -17.74 7.56 -0.35
N HIS A 65 -16.71 7.98 0.37
CA HIS A 65 -16.83 9.16 1.22
C HIS A 65 -15.90 10.22 0.64
N ALA A 66 -16.43 10.86 -0.41
CA ALA A 66 -16.25 12.29 -0.55
C ALA A 66 -16.87 12.90 0.71
N ALA A 67 -16.06 13.13 1.74
CA ALA A 67 -16.42 13.99 2.85
C ALA A 67 -15.75 15.33 2.59
N ARG A 68 -16.55 16.20 1.95
CA ARG A 68 -16.56 17.68 1.91
C ARG A 68 -15.25 18.43 1.71
#